data_AF-A0AAV7W4C7-F1
#
_entry.id   AF-A0AAV7W4C7-F1
#
_cell.length_a   1.000
_cell.length_b   1.000
_cell.length_c   1.000
_cell.angle_alpha   90.00
_cell.angle_beta   90.00
_cell.angle_gamma   90.00
#
_symmetry.space_group_name_H-M   'P 1'
#
loop_
_entity.id
_entity.type
_entity.pdbx_description
1 polymer ?
#
loop_
_entity_poly.entity_id
_entity_poly.type
_entity_poly.pdbx_seq_one_letter_code
_entity_poly.pdbx_strand_id
1 'polypeptide(L)' 'EKIVWELGRRLFNKGHHLYVDNFYTGVRLFKELFRVDTVACGTIRSNRKGYPKELVCKKLEKGQCSALRNDELLALKF' A
#
# COMPACT_ATOMS: atom_id res chain seq x y z
N GLU A 1 -9.26 -7.15 3.91
CA GLU A 1 -9.09 -6.02 4.87
C GLU A 1 -9.39 -6.43 6.32
N LYS A 2 -10.56 -7.02 6.66
CA LYS A 2 -10.93 -7.41 8.05
C LYS A 2 -9.83 -8.13 8.85
N ILE A 3 -9.19 -9.12 8.24
CA ILE A 3 -8.14 -9.93 8.89
C ILE A 3 -6.92 -9.11 9.32
N VAL A 4 -6.55 -8.05 8.59
CA VAL A 4 -5.43 -7.18 8.95
C VAL A 4 -5.76 -6.45 10.25
N TRP A 5 -6.98 -5.91 10.35
CA TRP A 5 -7.47 -5.26 11.55
C TRP A 5 -7.49 -6.20 12.76
N GLU A 6 -7.97 -7.41 12.56
CA GLU A 6 -8.12 -8.40 13.65
C GLU A 6 -6.77 -8.86 14.20
N LEU A 7 -5.83 -9.20 13.31
CA LEU A 7 -4.50 -9.67 13.69
C LEU A 7 -3.62 -8.54 14.25
N GLY A 8 -3.70 -7.34 13.68
CA GLY A 8 -2.87 -6.20 14.06
C GLY A 8 -3.39 -5.38 15.24
N ARG A 9 -4.61 -5.63 15.74
CA ARG A 9 -5.31 -4.79 16.74
C ARG A 9 -4.50 -4.38 17.96
N ARG A 10 -3.55 -5.22 18.43
CA ARG A 10 -2.74 -4.96 19.62
C ARG A 10 -1.43 -4.22 19.33
N LEU A 11 -1.09 -4.04 18.06
CA LEU A 11 0.20 -3.53 17.58
C LEU A 11 0.09 -2.17 16.86
N PHE A 12 -1.11 -1.79 16.43
CA PHE A 12 -1.39 -0.49 15.82
C PHE A 12 -1.15 0.67 16.80
N ASN A 13 -0.78 1.83 16.25
CA ASN A 13 -0.45 3.06 16.97
C ASN A 13 0.60 2.86 18.09
N LYS A 14 1.64 2.08 17.78
CA LYS A 14 2.78 1.82 18.69
C LYS A 14 4.14 2.10 18.04
N GLY A 15 4.14 2.85 16.94
CA GLY A 15 5.37 3.16 16.18
C GLY A 15 5.89 2.01 15.30
N HIS A 16 5.11 0.93 15.11
CA HIS A 16 5.47 -0.16 14.20
C HIS A 16 5.10 0.16 12.75
N HIS A 17 5.89 -0.38 11.81
CA HIS A 17 5.56 -0.39 10.38
C HIS A 17 5.03 -1.78 10.00
N LEU A 18 3.83 -1.82 9.43
CA LEU A 18 3.20 -3.05 9.00
C LEU A 18 3.67 -3.43 7.58
N TYR A 19 4.31 -4.58 7.43
CA TYR A 19 4.68 -5.14 6.12
C TYR A 19 3.78 -6.32 5.78
N VAL A 20 3.14 -6.29 4.61
CA VAL A 20 2.15 -7.31 4.21
C VAL A 20 2.29 -7.74 2.74
N ASP A 21 1.86 -8.96 2.46
CA ASP A 21 1.74 -9.46 1.09
C ASP A 21 0.57 -8.83 0.32
N ASN A 22 0.62 -8.92 -1.01
CA ASN A 22 -0.34 -8.36 -1.95
C ASN A 22 -1.79 -8.78 -1.73
N PHE A 23 -2.05 -9.93 -1.09
CA PHE A 23 -3.41 -10.33 -0.72
C PHE A 23 -4.04 -9.36 0.27
N TYR A 24 -3.24 -8.83 1.18
CA TYR A 24 -3.65 -7.96 2.29
C TYR A 24 -3.46 -6.46 2.00
N THR A 25 -2.92 -6.07 0.84
CA THR A 25 -2.81 -4.66 0.46
C THR A 25 -4.07 -4.11 -0.20
N GLY A 26 -4.37 -2.84 0.09
CA GLY A 26 -5.48 -2.12 -0.49
C GLY A 26 -5.32 -0.62 -0.24
N VAL A 27 -5.67 0.20 -1.24
CA VAL A 27 -5.55 1.67 -1.16
C VAL A 27 -6.35 2.20 0.03
N ARG A 28 -7.63 1.80 0.14
CA ARG A 28 -8.49 2.18 1.27
C ARG A 28 -7.88 1.75 2.60
N LEU A 29 -7.54 0.47 2.75
CA LEU A 29 -6.95 -0.05 3.99
C LEU A 29 -5.72 0.74 4.42
N PHE A 30 -4.81 1.05 3.50
CA PHE A 30 -3.57 1.76 3.84
C PHE A 30 -3.84 3.21 4.26
N LYS A 31 -4.82 3.89 3.64
CA LYS A 31 -5.28 5.22 4.10
C LYS A 31 -5.85 5.15 5.51
N GLU A 32 -6.68 4.14 5.81
CA GLU A 32 -7.24 3.97 7.16
C GLU A 32 -6.18 3.61 8.22
N LEU A 33 -5.19 2.77 7.87
CA LEU A 33 -4.07 2.47 8.76
C LEU A 33 -3.24 3.72 9.08
N PHE A 34 -3.00 4.57 8.08
CA PHE A 34 -2.30 5.83 8.27
C PHE A 34 -3.06 6.77 9.22
N ARG A 35 -4.39 6.82 9.15
CA ARG A 35 -5.23 7.62 10.07
C ARG A 35 -5.18 7.16 11.53
N VAL A 36 -4.75 5.93 11.79
CA VAL A 36 -4.56 5.39 13.14
C VAL A 36 -3.07 5.24 13.48
N ASP A 37 -2.25 6.15 12.95
CA ASP A 37 -0.81 6.25 13.20
C ASP A 37 -0.05 4.93 12.97
N THR A 38 -0.47 4.18 11.95
CA THR A 38 0.15 2.92 11.56
C THR A 38 0.56 2.98 10.10
N VAL A 39 1.86 3.11 9.87
CA VAL A 39 2.42 3.07 8.51
C VAL A 39 2.39 1.63 8.00
N ALA A 40 2.01 1.43 6.74
CA ALA A 40 1.98 0.12 6.11
C ALA A 40 2.70 0.13 4.75
N CYS A 41 3.33 -0.99 4.43
CA CYS A 41 4.04 -1.22 3.18
C CYS A 41 3.75 -2.63 2.68
N GLY A 42 3.75 -2.82 1.37
CA GLY A 42 3.52 -4.12 0.77
C GLY A 42 3.44 -4.02 -0.74
N THR A 43 3.49 -5.16 -1.41
CA THR A 43 3.25 -5.24 -2.84
C THR A 43 1.76 -5.12 -3.13
N ILE A 44 1.37 -4.64 -4.31
CA ILE A 44 -0.05 -4.50 -4.67
C ILE A 44 -0.28 -5.02 -6.08
N ARG A 45 -1.38 -5.75 -6.27
CA ARG A 45 -1.76 -6.24 -7.59
C ARG A 45 -2.21 -5.07 -8.47
N SER A 46 -1.79 -5.06 -9.72
CA SER A 46 -2.11 -4.00 -10.69
C SER A 46 -3.62 -3.82 -10.95
N ASN A 47 -4.40 -4.89 -10.78
CA ASN A 47 -5.87 -4.88 -10.92
C ASN A 47 -6.61 -4.52 -9.63
N ARG A 48 -5.91 -4.14 -8.54
CA ARG A 48 -6.55 -3.76 -7.28
C ARG A 48 -7.33 -2.45 -7.46
N LYS A 49 -8.56 -2.41 -6.96
CA LYS A 49 -9.41 -1.21 -7.00
C LYS A 49 -8.70 -0.01 -6.37
N GLY A 50 -8.70 1.10 -7.08
CA GLY A 50 -8.07 2.36 -6.65
C GLY A 50 -6.58 2.46 -6.99
N TYR A 51 -5.95 1.42 -7.52
CA TYR A 51 -4.56 1.51 -7.96
C TYR A 51 -4.46 2.39 -9.24
N PRO A 52 -3.51 3.33 -9.32
CA PRO A 52 -3.42 4.29 -10.42
C PRO A 52 -3.14 3.60 -11.76
N LYS A 53 -4.08 3.75 -12.71
CA LYS A 53 -3.96 3.19 -14.07
C LYS A 53 -2.74 3.74 -14.81
N GLU A 54 -2.36 4.99 -14.55
CA GLU A 54 -1.17 5.61 -15.14
C GLU A 54 0.10 4.80 -14.84
N LEU A 55 0.31 4.39 -13.59
CA LEU A 55 1.43 3.53 -13.22
C LEU A 55 1.33 2.15 -13.89
N VAL A 56 0.13 1.57 -13.99
CA VAL A 56 -0.07 0.27 -14.64
C VAL A 56 0.31 0.32 -16.12
N CYS A 57 -0.14 1.35 -16.84
CA CYS A 57 0.08 1.52 -18.27
C CYS A 57 1.51 1.96 -18.63
N LYS A 58 2.26 2.53 -17.69
CA LYS A 58 3.63 3.01 -17.94
C LYS A 58 4.58 1.86 -18.25
N LYS A 59 5.16 1.83 -19.45
CA LYS A 59 6.21 0.87 -19.80
C LYS A 59 7.53 1.38 -19.23
N LEU A 60 8.27 0.52 -18.52
CA LEU A 60 9.56 0.85 -17.93
C LEU A 60 10.63 -0.02 -18.59
N GLU A 61 11.79 0.56 -18.82
CA GLU A 61 12.99 -0.20 -19.20
C GLU A 61 13.64 -0.81 -17.95
N LYS A 62 14.49 -1.82 -18.15
CA LYS A 62 15.18 -2.49 -17.04
C LYS A 62 16.01 -1.48 -16.25
N GLY A 63 15.74 -1.37 -14.94
CA GLY A 63 16.41 -0.44 -14.03
C GLY A 63 15.73 0.92 -13.89
N GLN A 64 14.63 1.17 -14.61
CA GLN A 64 13.82 2.37 -14.42
C GLN A 64 12.76 2.16 -13.33
N CYS A 65 12.49 3.21 -12.57
CA CYS A 65 11.42 3.25 -11.58
C CYS A 65 10.47 4.42 -11.88
N SER A 66 9.20 4.24 -11.55
CA SER A 66 8.20 5.30 -11.54
C SER A 66 7.48 5.33 -10.21
N ALA A 67 7.25 6.54 -9.71
CA ALA A 67 6.54 6.78 -8.47
C ALA A 67 5.30 7.64 -8.73
N LEU A 68 4.23 7.40 -7.98
CA LEU A 68 3.08 8.28 -7.93
C LEU A 68 2.64 8.42 -6.48
N ARG A 69 2.44 9.66 -6.03
CA ARG A 69 1.98 9.97 -4.69
C ARG A 69 0.53 10.43 -4.73
N ASN A 70 -0.28 9.89 -3.82
CA ASN A 70 -1.64 10.34 -3.56
C ASN A 70 -1.74 10.53 -2.03
N ASP A 71 -1.52 11.77 -1.61
CA ASP A 71 -1.47 12.19 -0.21
C ASP A 71 -0.46 11.35 0.60
N GLU A 72 -0.94 10.67 1.64
CA GLU A 72 -0.19 9.76 2.52
C GLU A 72 0.39 8.54 1.78
N LEU A 73 -0.16 8.14 0.62
CA LEU A 73 0.26 6.93 -0.07
C LEU A 73 1.25 7.21 -1.20
N LEU A 74 2.31 6.39 -1.25
CA LEU A 74 3.26 6.34 -2.34
C LEU A 74 3.18 4.97 -3.03
N ALA A 75 2.91 4.97 -4.33
CA ALA A 75 2.98 3.79 -5.16
C ALA A 75 4.27 3.81 -5.99
N LEU A 76 4.97 2.68 -6.03
CA LEU A 76 6.19 2.49 -6.80
C LEU A 76 5.97 1.37 -7.83
N LYS A 77 6.49 1.60 -9.04
CA LYS A 77 6.64 0.59 -10.08
C LYS A 77 8.09 0.61 -10.53
N PHE A 78 8.68 -0.57 -10.67
CA PHE A 78 10.08 -0.78 -11.04
C PHE A 78 10.18 -2.05 -11.88
#